data_AF-A0A3S0P5U8-F1
#
_entry.id   AF-A0A3S0P5U8-F1
#
_cell.length_a   1.000
_cell.length_b   1.000
_cell.length_c   1.000
_cell.angle_alpha   90.00
_cell.angle_beta   90.00
_cell.angle_gamma   90.00
#
_symmetry.space_group_name_H-M   'P 1'
#
loop_
_entity.id
_entity.type
_entity.pdbx_description
1 polymer ?
#
loop_
_entity_poly.entity_id
_entity_poly.type
_entity_poly.pdbx_seq_one_letter_code
_entity_poly.pdbx_strand_id
1 'polypeptide(L)'
;MSNKAKTQYNGMILLTGYLQRLFVVETIYQRLKVPHEAERLEQVKFLIDETHKILPVFEKTKILTEVQRDELHFILRQIENLMADYFKEAPVSFNEKLAIAGSSLYAEQHVNKGIIRLGEVFNQEINKDFHKRIQFYEQRTKMIDYLVHTLAEGKEPEEQFMKPVEPWFDNVMQNKELILKDIKQIEKMIEI
;
A
#
# COMPACT_ATOMS: atom_id res chain seq x y z
N MET A 1 8.64 3.88 -27.13
CA MET A 1 9.18 4.53 -25.91
C MET A 1 8.09 4.90 -24.90
N SER A 2 7.04 5.65 -25.28
CA SER A 2 5.93 6.05 -24.39
C SER A 2 5.29 4.87 -23.61
N ASN A 3 5.05 3.73 -24.26
CA ASN A 3 4.40 2.58 -23.60
C ASN A 3 5.28 1.95 -22.50
N LYS A 4 6.59 1.79 -22.76
CA LYS A 4 7.56 1.26 -21.78
C LYS A 4 7.62 2.11 -20.51
N ALA A 5 7.80 3.42 -20.66
CA ALA A 5 7.88 4.32 -19.52
C ALA A 5 6.56 4.33 -18.71
N LYS A 6 5.40 4.25 -19.37
CA LYS A 6 4.11 4.12 -18.69
C LYS A 6 4.00 2.83 -17.89
N THR A 7 4.43 1.70 -18.48
CA THR A 7 4.41 0.40 -17.79
C THR A 7 5.34 0.41 -16.57
N GLN A 8 6.56 0.91 -16.72
CA GLN A 8 7.50 1.07 -15.60
C GLN A 8 6.92 1.98 -14.51
N TYR A 9 6.30 3.10 -14.88
CA TYR A 9 5.65 3.99 -13.93
C TYR A 9 4.48 3.34 -13.20
N ASN A 10 3.67 2.56 -13.90
CA ASN A 10 2.59 1.78 -13.27
C ASN A 10 3.15 0.72 -12.32
N GLY A 11 4.30 0.11 -12.64
CA GLY A 11 5.02 -0.79 -11.73
C GLY A 11 5.42 -0.09 -10.43
N MET A 12 5.99 1.12 -10.52
CA MET A 12 6.36 1.91 -9.34
C MET A 12 5.15 2.39 -8.51
N ILE A 13 4.01 2.68 -9.15
CA ILE A 13 2.75 2.99 -8.44
C ILE A 13 2.30 1.79 -7.61
N LEU A 14 2.31 0.60 -8.20
CA LEU A 14 1.95 -0.63 -7.48
C LEU A 14 2.95 -0.92 -6.35
N LEU A 15 4.25 -0.80 -6.61
CA LEU A 15 5.31 -0.97 -5.61
C LEU A 15 5.11 -0.04 -4.41
N THR A 16 4.87 1.26 -4.66
CA THR A 16 4.59 2.19 -3.55
C THR A 16 3.27 1.92 -2.85
N GLY A 17 2.28 1.33 -3.53
CA GLY A 17 1.07 0.80 -2.90
C GLY A 17 1.37 -0.30 -1.87
N TYR A 18 2.29 -1.22 -2.19
CA TYR A 18 2.74 -2.25 -1.24
C TYR A 18 3.53 -1.67 -0.07
N LEU A 19 4.40 -0.69 -0.32
CA LEU A 19 5.08 0.02 0.76
C LEU A 19 4.10 0.76 1.67
N GLN A 20 3.07 1.40 1.10
CA GLN A 20 2.01 2.04 1.88
C GLN A 20 1.23 1.02 2.73
N ARG A 21 0.93 -0.16 2.15
CA ARG A 21 0.28 -1.27 2.87
C ARG A 21 1.11 -1.66 4.11
N LEU A 22 2.39 -1.95 3.90
CA LEU A 22 3.31 -2.34 4.95
C LEU A 22 3.46 -1.22 6.01
N PHE A 23 3.61 0.03 5.57
CA PHE A 23 3.79 1.15 6.49
C PHE A 23 2.59 1.33 7.42
N VAL A 24 1.38 1.25 6.86
CA VAL A 24 0.15 1.45 7.63
C VAL A 24 -0.10 0.30 8.59
N VAL A 25 0.12 -0.96 8.18
CA VAL A 25 -0.11 -2.10 9.09
C VAL A 25 0.83 -2.02 10.29
N GLU A 26 2.12 -1.74 10.07
CA GLU A 26 3.11 -1.64 11.14
C GLU A 26 2.84 -0.42 12.04
N THR A 27 2.41 0.70 11.46
CA THR A 27 2.00 1.89 12.25
C THR A 27 0.80 1.59 13.15
N ILE A 28 -0.20 0.86 12.65
CA ILE A 28 -1.38 0.48 13.44
C ILE A 28 -0.97 -0.52 14.53
N TYR A 29 -0.12 -1.50 14.22
CA TYR A 29 0.41 -2.44 15.22
C TYR A 29 1.14 -1.73 16.34
N GLN A 30 2.02 -0.79 16.01
CA GLN A 30 2.73 0.03 16.99
C GLN A 30 1.77 0.83 17.88
N ARG A 31 0.79 1.52 17.27
CA ARG A 31 -0.18 2.35 18.00
C ARG A 31 -1.09 1.55 18.94
N LEU A 32 -1.52 0.38 18.49
CA LEU A 32 -2.44 -0.49 19.23
C LEU A 32 -1.73 -1.53 20.09
N LYS A 33 -0.38 -1.47 20.17
CA LYS A 33 0.47 -2.40 20.91
C LYS A 33 0.23 -3.87 20.53
N VAL A 34 -0.09 -4.12 19.25
CA VAL A 34 -0.16 -5.47 18.71
C VAL A 34 1.28 -6.00 18.61
N PRO A 35 1.56 -7.26 19.03
CA PRO A 35 2.89 -7.84 18.89
C PRO A 35 3.36 -7.83 17.42
N HIS A 36 4.51 -7.23 17.17
CA HIS A 36 5.16 -7.14 15.86
C HIS A 36 6.67 -6.94 16.06
N GLU A 37 7.46 -7.14 15.00
CA GLU A 37 8.90 -6.90 15.05
C GLU A 37 9.19 -5.40 14.89
N ALA A 38 9.83 -4.79 15.87
CA ALA A 38 10.01 -3.34 15.94
C ALA A 38 10.81 -2.75 14.75
N GLU A 39 11.71 -3.54 14.16
CA GLU A 39 12.57 -3.10 13.05
C GLU A 39 11.83 -2.98 11.72
N ARG A 40 10.68 -3.67 11.57
CA ARG A 40 9.91 -3.69 10.31
C ARG A 40 9.44 -2.32 9.89
N LEU A 41 8.96 -1.50 10.84
CA LEU A 41 8.50 -0.16 10.53
C LEU A 41 9.63 0.73 10.00
N GLU A 42 10.82 0.64 10.61
CA GLU A 42 11.99 1.41 10.16
C GLU A 42 12.50 0.92 8.80
N GLN A 43 12.49 -0.40 8.57
CA GLN A 43 12.81 -0.97 7.26
C GLN A 43 11.85 -0.45 6.19
N VAL A 44 10.54 -0.43 6.45
CA VAL A 44 9.55 0.08 5.49
C VAL A 44 9.75 1.57 5.21
N LYS A 45 10.00 2.39 6.24
CA LYS A 45 10.29 3.83 6.07
C LYS A 45 11.51 4.05 5.18
N PHE A 46 12.58 3.31 5.42
CA PHE A 46 13.79 3.37 4.58
C PHE A 46 13.46 3.04 3.11
N LEU A 47 12.70 1.98 2.84
CA LEU A 47 12.33 1.60 1.48
C LEU A 47 11.44 2.65 0.78
N ILE A 48 10.56 3.31 1.54
CA ILE A 48 9.76 4.45 1.05
C ILE A 48 10.67 5.60 0.65
N ASP A 49 11.63 5.97 1.50
CA ASP A 49 12.57 7.05 1.23
C ASP A 49 13.43 6.78 0.00
N GLU A 50 13.96 5.56 -0.15
CA GLU A 50 14.70 5.17 -1.36
C GLU A 50 13.82 5.27 -2.62
N THR A 51 12.57 4.81 -2.55
CA THR A 51 11.64 4.91 -3.69
C THR A 51 11.34 6.36 -4.06
N HIS A 52 11.23 7.25 -3.07
CA HIS A 52 10.99 8.68 -3.28
C HIS A 52 12.19 9.42 -3.88
N LYS A 53 13.40 8.87 -3.85
CA LYS A 53 14.55 9.40 -4.61
C LYS A 53 14.42 9.13 -6.11
N ILE A 54 13.81 8.00 -6.48
CA ILE A 54 13.70 7.54 -7.87
C ILE A 54 12.52 8.20 -8.59
N LEU A 55 11.33 8.20 -7.96
CA LEU A 55 10.07 8.61 -8.59
C LEU A 55 10.12 10.00 -9.25
N PRO A 56 10.57 11.08 -8.59
CA PRO A 56 10.59 12.43 -9.19
C PRO A 56 11.55 12.53 -10.38
N VAL A 57 12.67 11.80 -10.34
CA VAL A 57 13.63 11.76 -11.44
C VAL A 57 13.02 11.03 -12.63
N PHE A 58 12.35 9.91 -12.40
CA PHE A 58 11.63 9.18 -13.45
C PHE A 58 10.48 10.02 -14.02
N GLU A 59 9.67 10.70 -13.20
CA GLU A 59 8.59 11.56 -13.69
C GLU A 59 9.10 12.63 -14.66
N LYS A 60 10.32 13.16 -14.45
CA LYS A 60 10.92 14.18 -15.32
C LYS A 60 11.55 13.58 -16.58
N THR A 61 12.29 12.49 -16.43
CA THR A 61 13.12 11.93 -17.51
C THR A 61 12.40 10.86 -18.34
N LYS A 62 11.39 10.21 -17.75
CA LYS A 62 10.72 9.01 -18.27
C LYS A 62 11.66 7.83 -18.52
N ILE A 63 12.82 7.84 -17.88
CA ILE A 63 13.88 6.85 -18.05
C ILE A 63 14.26 6.33 -16.67
N LEU A 64 14.30 5.00 -16.55
CA LEU A 64 14.87 4.32 -15.40
C LEU A 64 16.31 3.93 -15.73
N THR A 65 17.27 4.46 -14.99
CA THR A 65 18.68 4.03 -15.13
C THR A 65 18.84 2.60 -14.62
N GLU A 66 19.95 1.95 -14.99
CA GLU A 66 20.28 0.61 -14.49
C GLU A 66 20.35 0.59 -12.97
N VAL A 67 21.03 1.58 -12.36
CA VAL A 67 21.13 1.73 -10.91
C VAL A 67 19.75 1.85 -10.25
N GLN A 68 18.87 2.71 -10.79
CA GLN A 68 17.51 2.86 -10.24
C GLN A 68 16.67 1.58 -10.41
N ARG A 69 16.91 0.82 -11.48
CA ARG A 69 16.23 -0.46 -11.69
C ARG A 69 16.68 -1.48 -10.64
N ASP A 70 17.97 -1.61 -10.42
CA ASP A 70 18.54 -2.51 -9.40
C ASP A 70 18.04 -2.15 -8.00
N GLU A 71 17.97 -0.86 -7.67
CA GLU A 71 17.40 -0.36 -6.42
C GLU A 71 15.92 -0.76 -6.28
N LEU A 72 15.10 -0.59 -7.33
CA LEU A 72 13.69 -1.01 -7.30
C LEU A 72 13.52 -2.53 -7.18
N HIS A 73 14.38 -3.34 -7.82
CA HIS A 73 14.37 -4.80 -7.64
C HIS A 73 14.77 -5.20 -6.22
N PHE A 74 15.77 -4.53 -5.64
CA PHE A 74 16.13 -4.73 -4.26
C PHE A 74 14.94 -4.42 -3.34
N ILE A 75 14.30 -3.26 -3.52
CA ILE A 75 13.12 -2.86 -2.75
C ILE A 75 11.98 -3.88 -2.91
N LEU A 76 11.74 -4.37 -4.13
CA LEU A 76 10.69 -5.36 -4.38
C LEU A 76 10.94 -6.69 -3.65
N ARG A 77 12.19 -7.16 -3.60
CA ARG A 77 12.55 -8.34 -2.80
C ARG A 77 12.34 -8.12 -1.31
N GLN A 78 12.65 -6.93 -0.80
CA GLN A 78 12.37 -6.59 0.60
C GLN A 78 10.86 -6.56 0.88
N ILE A 79 10.05 -6.03 -0.05
CA ILE A 79 8.59 -6.08 0.05
C ILE A 79 8.10 -7.53 0.07
N GLU A 80 8.60 -8.41 -0.80
CA GLU A 80 8.21 -9.83 -0.83
C GLU A 80 8.48 -10.51 0.51
N ASN A 81 9.66 -10.26 1.09
CA ASN A 81 10.02 -10.79 2.41
C ASN A 81 9.09 -10.26 3.51
N LEU A 82 8.81 -8.96 3.53
CA LEU A 82 7.93 -8.32 4.52
C LEU A 82 6.46 -8.74 4.36
N MET A 83 6.05 -9.13 3.15
CA MET A 83 4.70 -9.62 2.86
C MET A 83 4.50 -11.09 3.21
N ALA A 84 5.57 -11.86 3.43
CA ALA A 84 5.48 -13.29 3.72
C ALA A 84 4.73 -13.59 5.02
N ASP A 85 4.84 -12.72 6.02
CA ASP A 85 4.23 -12.84 7.35
C ASP A 85 3.16 -11.76 7.63
N TYR A 86 2.81 -10.98 6.60
CA TYR A 86 1.79 -9.94 6.67
C TYR A 86 0.40 -10.53 6.97
N PHE A 87 0.04 -11.64 6.31
CA PHE A 87 -1.24 -12.30 6.52
C PHE A 87 -1.18 -13.21 7.74
N LYS A 88 -2.01 -12.94 8.75
CA LYS A 88 -2.05 -13.70 9.99
C LYS A 88 -2.93 -14.96 9.87
N GLU A 89 -2.50 -16.03 10.51
CA GLU A 89 -3.30 -17.26 10.66
C GLU A 89 -4.33 -17.11 11.79
N ALA A 90 -5.43 -17.85 11.70
CA ALA A 90 -6.49 -17.77 12.69
C ALA A 90 -6.09 -18.41 14.04
N PRO A 91 -6.57 -17.89 15.18
CA PRO A 91 -7.52 -16.78 15.34
C PRO A 91 -6.87 -15.39 15.22
N VAL A 92 -7.54 -14.46 14.54
CA VAL A 92 -7.08 -13.08 14.33
C VAL A 92 -7.90 -12.12 15.21
N SER A 93 -7.21 -11.31 16.03
CA SER A 93 -7.85 -10.31 16.90
C SER A 93 -8.46 -9.14 16.12
N PHE A 94 -9.38 -8.40 16.73
CA PHE A 94 -9.96 -7.21 16.10
C PHE A 94 -8.90 -6.19 15.67
N ASN A 95 -7.89 -5.93 16.51
CA ASN A 95 -6.82 -4.98 16.20
C ASN A 95 -5.99 -5.44 15.00
N GLU A 96 -5.76 -6.75 14.84
CA GLU A 96 -5.08 -7.30 13.68
C GLU A 96 -5.93 -7.19 12.41
N LYS A 97 -7.23 -7.48 12.50
CA LYS A 97 -8.17 -7.27 11.38
C LYS A 97 -8.23 -5.81 10.97
N LEU A 98 -8.30 -4.89 11.94
CA LEU A 98 -8.28 -3.45 11.70
C LEU A 98 -7.00 -3.00 10.99
N ALA A 99 -5.83 -3.51 11.40
CA ALA A 99 -4.57 -3.19 10.77
C ALA A 99 -4.50 -3.68 9.32
N ILE A 100 -4.92 -4.92 9.04
CA ILE A 100 -4.91 -5.52 7.70
C ILE A 100 -5.95 -4.86 6.78
N ALA A 101 -7.16 -4.60 7.28
CA ALA A 101 -8.20 -3.91 6.52
C ALA A 101 -7.80 -2.46 6.24
N GLY A 102 -7.31 -1.75 7.25
CA GLY A 102 -6.88 -0.36 7.14
C GLY A 102 -5.74 -0.20 6.14
N SER A 103 -4.68 -1.01 6.27
CA SER A 103 -3.55 -0.96 5.33
C SER A 103 -3.95 -1.25 3.89
N SER A 104 -4.88 -2.17 3.63
CA SER A 104 -5.39 -2.38 2.26
C SER A 104 -6.11 -1.15 1.72
N LEU A 105 -6.97 -0.50 2.53
CA LEU A 105 -7.68 0.71 2.11
C LEU A 105 -6.74 1.88 1.80
N TYR A 106 -5.71 2.09 2.63
CA TYR A 106 -4.70 3.11 2.36
C TYR A 106 -3.85 2.79 1.12
N ALA A 107 -3.48 1.51 0.94
CA ALA A 107 -2.74 1.08 -0.24
C ALA A 107 -3.54 1.30 -1.53
N GLU A 108 -4.82 0.94 -1.53
CA GLU A 108 -5.72 1.16 -2.67
C GLU A 108 -5.95 2.66 -2.93
N GLN A 109 -6.10 3.47 -1.88
CA GLN A 109 -6.17 4.93 -2.01
C GLN A 109 -4.90 5.49 -2.66
N HIS A 110 -3.74 5.00 -2.23
CA HIS A 110 -2.44 5.41 -2.75
C HIS A 110 -2.29 5.05 -4.22
N VAL A 111 -2.61 3.80 -4.60
CA VAL A 111 -2.61 3.35 -6.00
C VAL A 111 -3.59 4.16 -6.84
N ASN A 112 -4.79 4.45 -6.32
CA ASN A 112 -5.78 5.27 -7.02
C ASN A 112 -5.25 6.69 -7.32
N LYS A 113 -4.58 7.33 -6.34
CA LYS A 113 -3.90 8.62 -6.54
C LYS A 113 -2.75 8.50 -7.54
N GLY A 114 -1.98 7.43 -7.48
CA GLY A 114 -0.89 7.13 -8.42
C GLY A 114 -1.39 7.01 -9.87
N ILE A 115 -2.54 6.36 -10.09
CA ILE A 115 -3.14 6.23 -11.43
C ILE A 115 -3.60 7.59 -11.99
N ILE A 116 -4.18 8.44 -11.15
CA ILE A 116 -4.53 9.82 -11.55
C ILE A 116 -3.26 10.58 -11.94
N ARG A 117 -2.22 10.48 -11.11
CA ARG A 117 -0.91 11.09 -11.37
C ARG A 117 -0.26 10.57 -12.66
N LEU A 118 -0.38 9.28 -12.97
CA LEU A 118 0.07 8.71 -14.25
C LEU A 118 -0.58 9.43 -15.42
N GLY A 119 -1.88 9.71 -15.34
CA GLY A 119 -2.62 10.51 -16.33
C GLY A 119 -1.98 11.87 -16.57
N GLU A 120 -1.69 12.60 -15.50
CA GLU A 120 -1.04 13.92 -15.56
C GLU A 120 0.37 13.81 -16.18
N VAL A 121 1.17 12.88 -15.66
CA VAL A 121 2.59 12.66 -15.99
C VAL A 121 2.77 12.27 -17.46
N PHE A 122 1.81 11.58 -18.06
CA PHE A 122 1.87 11.11 -19.45
C PHE A 122 0.82 11.73 -20.38
N ASN A 123 0.12 12.78 -19.93
CA ASN A 123 -0.96 13.46 -20.65
C ASN A 123 -2.00 12.48 -21.23
N GLN A 124 -2.51 11.59 -20.37
CA GLN A 124 -3.48 10.57 -20.71
C GLN A 124 -4.77 10.77 -19.92
N GLU A 125 -5.91 10.65 -20.60
CA GLU A 125 -7.20 10.67 -19.94
C GLU A 125 -7.36 9.45 -19.02
N ILE A 126 -7.65 9.72 -17.75
CA ILE A 126 -7.93 8.70 -16.75
C ILE A 126 -9.44 8.62 -16.56
N ASN A 127 -9.97 7.40 -16.48
CA ASN A 127 -11.39 7.18 -16.24
C ASN A 127 -11.86 7.98 -15.01
N LYS A 128 -12.96 8.72 -15.16
CA LYS A 128 -13.59 9.54 -14.11
C LYS A 128 -13.89 8.74 -12.83
N ASP A 129 -14.05 7.43 -12.93
CA ASP A 129 -14.27 6.57 -11.78
C ASP A 129 -13.10 6.59 -10.78
N PHE A 130 -11.85 6.73 -11.23
CA PHE A 130 -10.71 6.89 -10.31
C PHE A 130 -10.82 8.19 -9.50
N HIS A 131 -11.33 9.26 -10.09
CA HIS A 131 -11.55 10.53 -9.39
C HIS A 131 -12.71 10.42 -8.38
N LYS A 132 -13.79 9.73 -8.74
CA LYS A 132 -14.91 9.47 -7.82
C LYS A 132 -14.51 8.59 -6.63
N ARG A 133 -13.58 7.65 -6.84
CA ARG A 133 -13.06 6.77 -5.77
C ARG A 133 -12.26 7.51 -4.69
N ILE A 134 -11.81 8.74 -4.93
CA ILE A 134 -11.09 9.53 -3.91
C ILE A 134 -11.94 9.65 -2.64
N GLN A 135 -13.20 10.12 -2.77
CA GLN A 135 -14.09 10.30 -1.62
C GLN A 135 -14.42 8.97 -0.93
N PHE A 136 -14.58 7.90 -1.71
CA PHE A 136 -14.83 6.55 -1.20
C PHE A 136 -13.72 6.08 -0.26
N TYR A 137 -12.45 6.29 -0.64
CA TYR A 137 -11.29 5.89 0.16
C TYR A 137 -11.07 6.85 1.35
N GLU A 138 -11.25 8.15 1.15
CA GLU A 138 -11.12 9.14 2.23
C GLU A 138 -12.10 8.90 3.38
N GLN A 139 -13.35 8.53 3.09
CA GLN A 139 -14.33 8.23 4.12
C GLN A 139 -13.95 7.00 4.94
N ARG A 140 -13.46 5.94 4.28
CA ARG A 140 -13.08 4.69 4.96
C ARG A 140 -11.80 4.85 5.76
N THR A 141 -10.79 5.52 5.20
CA THR A 141 -9.54 5.79 5.90
C THR A 141 -9.74 6.68 7.13
N LYS A 142 -10.63 7.69 7.06
CA LYS A 142 -11.06 8.46 8.26
C LYS A 142 -11.69 7.58 9.34
N MET A 143 -12.46 6.57 8.96
CA MET A 143 -13.04 5.63 9.91
C MET A 143 -11.97 4.74 10.56
N ILE A 144 -10.97 4.31 9.78
CA ILE A 144 -9.79 3.60 10.31
C ILE A 144 -9.04 4.49 11.30
N ASP A 145 -8.75 5.75 10.94
CA ASP A 145 -8.09 6.72 11.81
C ASP A 145 -8.86 6.90 13.13
N TYR A 146 -10.18 7.04 13.05
CA TYR A 146 -11.05 7.13 14.21
C TYR A 146 -10.92 5.90 15.13
N LEU A 147 -11.08 4.69 14.58
CA LEU A 147 -10.99 3.45 15.35
C LEU A 147 -9.62 3.28 16.01
N VAL A 148 -8.55 3.50 15.24
CA VAL A 148 -7.17 3.38 15.75
C VAL A 148 -6.91 4.39 16.86
N HIS A 149 -7.38 5.63 16.71
CA HIS A 149 -7.23 6.67 17.72
C HIS A 149 -7.99 6.32 19.01
N THR A 150 -9.27 5.99 18.91
CA THR A 150 -10.11 5.63 20.06
C THR A 150 -9.57 4.43 20.82
N LEU A 151 -9.14 3.38 20.12
CA LEU A 151 -8.55 2.20 20.75
C LEU A 151 -7.19 2.48 21.39
N ALA A 152 -6.35 3.31 20.77
CA ALA A 152 -5.06 3.71 21.34
C ALA A 152 -5.21 4.51 22.64
N GLU A 153 -6.31 5.24 22.80
CA GLU A 153 -6.67 5.93 24.05
C GLU A 153 -7.30 5.00 25.11
N GLY A 154 -7.45 3.71 24.82
CA GLY A 154 -8.09 2.75 25.71
C GLY A 154 -9.61 2.92 25.82
N LYS A 155 -10.23 3.60 24.85
CA LYS A 155 -11.69 3.78 24.77
C LYS A 155 -12.30 2.71 23.87
N GLU A 156 -13.58 2.42 24.11
CA GLU A 156 -14.37 1.52 23.28
C GLU A 156 -15.05 2.34 22.15
N PRO A 157 -14.76 2.05 20.86
CA PRO A 157 -15.46 2.69 19.76
C PRO A 157 -16.92 2.23 19.68
N GLU A 158 -17.79 3.05 19.08
CA GLU A 158 -19.17 2.65 18.87
C GLU A 158 -19.25 1.46 17.89
N GLU A 159 -20.08 0.48 18.24
CA GLU A 159 -20.22 -0.79 17.52
C GLU A 159 -20.47 -0.59 16.01
N GLN A 160 -21.22 0.45 15.65
CA GLN A 160 -21.51 0.78 14.25
C GLN A 160 -20.26 1.06 13.41
N PHE A 161 -19.19 1.60 14.01
CA PHE A 161 -17.92 1.86 13.33
C PHE A 161 -17.03 0.62 13.29
N MET A 162 -17.23 -0.34 14.19
CA MET A 162 -16.47 -1.60 14.20
C MET A 162 -16.99 -2.59 13.15
N LYS A 163 -18.31 -2.59 12.88
CA LYS A 163 -18.98 -3.53 11.96
C LYS A 163 -18.32 -3.68 10.57
N PRO A 164 -17.86 -2.61 9.90
CA PRO A 164 -17.31 -2.76 8.55
C PRO A 164 -15.90 -3.37 8.52
N VAL A 165 -15.19 -3.47 9.64
CA VAL A 165 -13.82 -4.00 9.67
C VAL A 165 -13.78 -5.47 9.27
N GLU A 166 -14.74 -6.27 9.74
CA GLU A 166 -14.83 -7.71 9.41
C GLU A 166 -14.95 -7.96 7.90
N PRO A 167 -15.96 -7.43 7.18
CA PRO A 167 -16.07 -7.67 5.74
C PRO A 167 -14.91 -7.09 4.93
N TRP A 168 -14.24 -6.03 5.41
CA TRP A 168 -13.04 -5.51 4.75
C TRP A 168 -11.85 -6.46 4.94
N PHE A 169 -11.65 -6.97 6.15
CA PHE A 169 -10.63 -7.98 6.43
C PHE A 169 -10.88 -9.25 5.59
N ASP A 170 -12.11 -9.76 5.58
CA ASP A 170 -12.47 -10.95 4.81
C ASP A 170 -12.19 -10.77 3.32
N ASN A 171 -12.51 -9.59 2.77
CA ASN A 171 -12.20 -9.28 1.37
C ASN A 171 -10.69 -9.34 1.10
N VAL A 172 -9.86 -8.79 1.99
CA VAL A 172 -8.40 -8.85 1.87
C VAL A 172 -7.91 -10.30 1.93
N MET A 173 -8.42 -11.10 2.87
CA MET A 173 -8.04 -12.50 3.03
C MET A 173 -8.45 -13.37 1.84
N GLN A 174 -9.63 -13.14 1.25
CA GLN A 174 -10.09 -13.80 0.03
C GLN A 174 -9.18 -13.51 -1.17
N ASN A 175 -8.52 -12.35 -1.19
CA ASN A 175 -7.65 -11.92 -2.27
C ASN A 175 -6.15 -12.15 -1.99
N LYS A 176 -5.78 -12.78 -0.86
CA LYS A 176 -4.38 -12.92 -0.43
C LYS A 176 -3.44 -13.46 -1.52
N GLU A 177 -3.87 -14.45 -2.28
CA GLU A 177 -3.05 -15.06 -3.32
C GLU A 177 -2.82 -14.12 -4.50
N LEU A 178 -3.82 -13.31 -4.85
CA LEU A 178 -3.70 -12.31 -5.91
C LEU A 178 -2.73 -11.21 -5.49
N ILE A 179 -2.86 -10.74 -4.25
CA ILE A 179 -1.95 -9.75 -3.65
C ILE A 179 -0.50 -10.26 -3.69
N LEU A 180 -0.24 -11.51 -3.33
CA LEU A 180 1.12 -12.07 -3.40
C LEU A 180 1.61 -12.27 -4.85
N LYS A 181 0.71 -12.58 -5.79
CA LYS A 181 1.05 -12.73 -7.22
C LYS A 181 1.39 -11.40 -7.89
N ASP A 182 0.79 -10.29 -7.47
CA ASP A 182 1.06 -8.96 -8.02
C ASP A 182 2.52 -8.54 -7.88
N ILE A 183 3.21 -8.94 -6.81
CA ILE A 183 4.64 -8.65 -6.59
C ILE A 183 5.48 -9.12 -7.80
N LYS A 184 5.18 -10.31 -8.32
CA LYS A 184 5.85 -10.85 -9.52
C LYS A 184 5.49 -10.11 -10.81
N GLN A 185 4.31 -9.50 -10.86
CA GLN A 185 3.90 -8.66 -11.98
C GLN A 185 4.63 -7.32 -11.96
N ILE A 186 4.81 -6.73 -10.78
CA ILE A 186 5.56 -5.48 -10.59
C ILE A 186 7.00 -5.64 -11.09
N GLU A 187 7.65 -6.77 -10.77
CA GLU A 187 9.01 -7.08 -11.24
C GLU A 187 9.10 -7.00 -12.77
N LYS A 188 8.18 -7.65 -13.47
CA LYS A 188 8.11 -7.65 -14.93
C LYS A 188 7.89 -6.25 -15.49
N MET A 189 7.13 -5.41 -14.80
CA MET A 189 6.83 -4.06 -15.25
C MET A 189 8.02 -3.12 -15.14
N ILE A 190 8.88 -3.33 -14.14
CA ILE A 190 10.12 -2.57 -13.92
C ILE A 190 11.19 -2.98 -14.96
N GLU A 191 11.24 -4.27 -15.31
CA GLU A 191 12.26 -4.85 -16.21
C GLU A 191 12.09 -4.46 -17.69
N ILE A 192 10.85 -4.22 -18.14
CA ILE A 192 10.51 -3.87 -19.55
C ILE A 192 11.37 -2.75 -20.08
#